data_AF-A0A520H7S8-F1
#
_entry.id   AF-A0A520H7S8-F1
#
_cell.length_a   1.000
_cell.length_b   1.000
_cell.length_c   1.000
_cell.angle_alpha   90.00
_cell.angle_beta   90.00
_cell.angle_gamma   90.00
#
_symmetry.space_group_name_H-M   'P 1'
#
loop_
_entity.id
_entity.type
_entity.pdbx_description
1 polymer ?
#
loop_
_entity_poly.entity_id
_entity_poly.type
_entity_poly.pdbx_seq_one_letter_code
_entity_poly.pdbx_strand_id
1 'polypeptide(L)'
;MRKMLALLIASFAVVSAQAQIGKAASEATDAAKHKIDEKRADSAAKKSGPVGKAVNNVKSGYHKNRSQNSADKAKRALKDAG
;
A
#
# COMPACT_ATOMS: atom_id res chain seq x y z
N MET A 1 -15.83 -34.80 -19.97
CA MET A 1 -16.34 -33.83 -18.97
C MET A 1 -15.28 -33.38 -17.95
N ARG A 2 -14.45 -34.28 -17.37
CA ARG A 2 -13.42 -33.90 -16.38
C ARG A 2 -12.38 -32.87 -16.88
N LYS A 3 -12.00 -32.93 -18.16
CA LYS A 3 -11.03 -32.01 -18.78
C LYS A 3 -11.53 -30.56 -18.92
N MET A 4 -12.84 -30.36 -19.05
CA MET A 4 -13.47 -29.03 -19.14
C MET A 4 -13.61 -28.37 -17.76
N LEU A 5 -13.84 -29.17 -16.71
CA LEU A 5 -13.94 -28.69 -15.34
C LEU A 5 -12.60 -28.15 -14.81
N ALA A 6 -11.49 -28.83 -15.12
CA ALA A 6 -10.15 -28.39 -14.73
C ALA A 6 -9.75 -27.05 -15.40
N LEU A 7 -10.18 -26.82 -16.64
CA LEU A 7 -9.91 -25.59 -17.39
C LEU A 7 -10.65 -24.38 -16.78
N LEU A 8 -11.87 -24.59 -16.30
CA LEU A 8 -12.69 -23.56 -15.63
C LEU A 8 -12.15 -23.18 -14.24
N ILE A 9 -11.61 -24.15 -13.50
CA ILE A 9 -11.00 -23.89 -12.18
C ILE A 9 -9.68 -23.15 -12.35
N ALA A 10 -8.88 -23.52 -13.36
CA ALA A 10 -7.62 -22.84 -13.67
C ALA A 10 -7.84 -21.38 -14.10
N SER A 11 -8.87 -21.09 -14.89
CA SER A 11 -9.20 -19.71 -15.28
C SER A 11 -9.72 -18.87 -14.11
N PHE A 12 -10.49 -19.46 -13.19
CA PHE A 12 -10.92 -18.76 -11.97
C PHE A 12 -9.75 -18.42 -11.03
N ALA A 13 -8.80 -19.34 -10.86
CA ALA A 13 -7.61 -19.12 -10.04
C ALA A 13 -6.70 -17.99 -10.59
N VAL A 14 -6.57 -17.89 -11.92
CA VAL A 14 -5.82 -16.80 -12.56
C VAL A 14 -6.52 -15.45 -12.37
N VAL A 15 -7.85 -15.41 -12.46
CA VAL A 15 -8.63 -14.18 -12.25
C VAL A 15 -8.55 -13.68 -10.80
N SER A 16 -8.60 -14.58 -9.80
CA SER A 16 -8.45 -14.19 -8.39
C SER A 16 -7.05 -13.67 -8.07
N ALA A 17 -6.01 -14.32 -8.62
CA ALA A 17 -4.61 -13.89 -8.44
C ALA A 17 -4.36 -12.50 -9.07
N GLN A 18 -4.94 -12.20 -10.25
CA GLN A 18 -4.82 -10.87 -10.88
C GLN A 18 -5.46 -9.76 -10.04
N ALA A 19 -6.62 -10.01 -9.40
CA ALA A 19 -7.26 -9.03 -8.53
C ALA A 19 -6.40 -8.73 -7.29
N GLN A 20 -5.76 -9.75 -6.70
CA GLN A 20 -4.87 -9.58 -5.56
C GLN A 20 -3.53 -8.93 -5.93
N ILE A 21 -2.98 -9.23 -7.11
CA ILE A 21 -1.79 -8.54 -7.65
C ILE A 21 -2.10 -7.06 -7.90
N GLY A 22 -3.25 -6.74 -8.50
CA GLY A 22 -3.69 -5.36 -8.70
C GLY A 22 -3.87 -4.61 -7.37
N LYS A 23 -4.45 -5.28 -6.38
CA LYS A 23 -4.58 -4.75 -5.01
C LYS A 23 -3.22 -4.51 -4.35
N ALA A 24 -2.27 -5.42 -4.51
CA ALA A 24 -0.92 -5.26 -4.02
C ALA A 24 -0.19 -4.07 -4.65
N ALA A 25 -0.30 -3.90 -5.97
CA ALA A 25 0.29 -2.78 -6.69
C ALA A 25 -0.31 -1.43 -6.26
N SER A 26 -1.63 -1.37 -6.05
CA SER A 26 -2.31 -0.16 -5.57
C SER A 26 -1.85 0.21 -4.15
N GLU A 27 -1.84 -0.75 -3.24
CA GLU A 27 -1.42 -0.53 -1.84
C GLU A 27 0.09 -0.19 -1.76
N ALA A 28 0.94 -0.79 -2.60
CA ALA A 28 2.34 -0.41 -2.70
C ALA A 28 2.52 1.04 -3.20
N THR A 29 1.71 1.46 -4.18
CA THR A 29 1.71 2.83 -4.70
C THR A 29 1.27 3.82 -3.62
N ASP A 30 0.23 3.51 -2.86
CA ASP A 30 -0.23 4.36 -1.76
C ASP A 30 0.76 4.41 -0.61
N ALA A 31 1.46 3.31 -0.33
CA ALA A 31 2.57 3.30 0.61
C ALA A 31 3.69 4.27 0.20
N ALA A 32 4.04 4.29 -1.10
CA ALA A 32 5.02 5.20 -1.66
C ALA A 32 4.58 6.67 -1.59
N LYS A 33 3.32 6.98 -1.97
CA LYS A 33 2.76 8.34 -1.84
C LYS A 33 2.83 8.84 -0.40
N HIS A 34 2.37 8.02 0.54
CA HIS A 34 2.44 8.39 1.95
C HIS A 34 3.88 8.53 2.45
N LYS A 35 4.83 7.77 1.91
CA LYS A 35 6.25 7.98 2.25
C LYS A 35 6.78 9.31 1.73
N ILE A 36 6.37 9.73 0.54
CA ILE A 36 6.71 11.05 -0.01
C ILE A 36 6.10 12.17 0.84
N ASP A 37 4.84 12.02 1.25
CA ASP A 37 4.16 12.99 2.10
C ASP A 37 4.77 13.08 3.50
N GLU A 38 5.20 11.94 4.09
CA GLU A 38 5.99 11.91 5.32
C GLU A 38 7.25 12.78 5.16
N LYS A 39 8.03 12.56 4.09
CA LYS A 39 9.26 13.32 3.86
C LYS A 39 9.01 14.80 3.57
N ARG A 40 7.92 15.12 2.90
CA ARG A 40 7.50 16.51 2.69
C ARG A 40 7.13 17.18 4.01
N ALA A 41 6.39 16.49 4.88
CA ALA A 41 6.04 16.97 6.21
C ALA A 41 7.28 17.13 7.11
N ASP A 42 8.21 16.18 7.11
CA ASP A 42 9.50 16.28 7.82
C ASP A 42 10.29 17.52 7.36
N SER A 43 10.36 17.75 6.04
CA SER A 43 11.03 18.91 5.46
C SER A 43 10.36 20.22 5.89
N ALA A 44 9.02 20.26 5.89
CA ALA A 44 8.26 21.41 6.37
C ALA A 44 8.48 21.66 7.88
N ALA A 45 8.54 20.60 8.69
CA ALA A 45 8.79 20.69 10.12
C ALA A 45 10.17 21.31 10.43
N LYS A 46 11.20 20.95 9.64
CA LYS A 46 12.55 21.51 9.76
C LYS A 46 12.61 23.01 9.43
N LYS A 47 11.77 23.46 8.50
CA LYS A 47 11.70 24.86 8.05
C LYS A 47 10.73 25.74 8.87
N SER A 48 9.99 25.14 9.81
CA SER A 48 8.94 25.82 10.56
C SER A 48 9.39 26.28 11.96
N GLY A 49 8.73 27.33 12.46
CA GLY A 49 8.77 27.69 13.88
C GLY A 49 8.14 26.62 14.80
N PRO A 50 8.17 26.80 16.13
CA PRO A 50 7.82 25.76 17.11
C PRO A 50 6.45 25.11 16.89
N VAL A 51 5.41 25.92 16.66
CA VAL A 51 4.04 25.46 16.42
C VAL A 51 3.94 24.71 15.08
N GLY A 52 4.52 25.28 14.02
CA GLY A 52 4.52 24.64 12.71
C GLY A 52 5.32 23.33 12.69
N LYS A 53 6.40 23.24 13.46
CA LYS A 53 7.17 22.01 13.66
C LYS A 53 6.32 20.93 14.31
N ALA A 54 5.58 21.26 15.37
CA ALA A 54 4.69 20.31 16.04
C ALA A 54 3.60 19.77 15.08
N VAL A 55 2.91 20.67 14.36
CA VAL A 55 1.87 20.27 13.40
C VAL A 55 2.43 19.39 12.27
N ASN A 56 3.57 19.77 11.71
CA ASN A 56 4.18 19.00 10.62
C ASN A 56 4.74 17.64 11.08
N ASN A 57 5.23 17.54 12.32
CA ASN A 57 5.62 16.25 12.90
C ASN A 57 4.42 15.31 13.06
N VAL A 58 3.25 15.81 13.45
CA VAL A 58 2.02 15.01 13.51
C VAL A 58 1.61 14.52 12.12
N LYS A 59 1.65 15.40 11.11
CA LYS A 59 1.40 15.03 9.71
C LYS A 59 2.37 13.96 9.21
N SER A 60 3.66 14.12 9.52
CA SER A 60 4.69 13.12 9.21
C SER A 60 4.37 11.77 9.86
N GLY A 61 4.03 11.77 11.16
CA GLY A 61 3.62 10.57 11.88
C GLY A 61 2.41 9.86 11.26
N TYR A 62 1.38 10.61 10.86
CA TYR A 62 0.21 10.07 10.17
C TYR A 62 0.60 9.36 8.86
N HIS A 63 1.38 10.03 8.02
CA HIS A 63 1.80 9.50 6.73
C HIS A 63 2.75 8.31 6.87
N LYS A 64 3.63 8.30 7.88
CA LYS A 64 4.48 7.15 8.22
C LYS A 64 3.64 5.92 8.56
N ASN A 65 2.64 6.07 9.43
CA ASN A 65 1.78 4.95 9.84
C ASN A 65 0.94 4.44 8.65
N ARG A 66 0.41 5.36 7.84
CA ARG A 66 -0.32 5.01 6.61
C ARG A 66 0.55 4.29 5.60
N SER A 67 1.79 4.74 5.40
CA SER A 67 2.75 4.10 4.51
C SER A 67 3.03 2.65 4.93
N GLN A 68 3.26 2.42 6.23
CA GLN A 68 3.48 1.07 6.78
C GLN A 68 2.25 0.18 6.61
N ASN A 69 1.06 0.66 6.96
CA ASN A 69 -0.17 -0.11 6.82
C ASN A 69 -0.45 -0.51 5.36
N SER A 70 -0.24 0.40 4.41
CA SER A 70 -0.41 0.08 3.00
C SER A 70 0.65 -0.91 2.50
N ALA A 71 1.90 -0.80 2.95
CA ALA A 71 2.93 -1.81 2.64
C ALA A 71 2.55 -3.19 3.20
N ASP A 72 2.02 -3.28 4.42
CA ASP A 72 1.57 -4.53 5.02
C ASP A 72 0.39 -5.15 4.26
N LYS A 73 -0.57 -4.32 3.81
CA LYS A 73 -1.67 -4.77 2.97
C LYS A 73 -1.19 -5.27 1.61
N ALA A 74 -0.23 -4.59 0.99
CA ALA A 74 0.36 -5.05 -0.26
C ALA A 74 1.02 -6.42 -0.08
N LYS A 75 1.77 -6.61 1.02
CA LYS A 75 2.39 -7.90 1.37
C LYS A 75 1.36 -8.99 1.59
N ARG A 76 0.25 -8.70 2.28
CA ARG A 76 -0.86 -9.65 2.48
C ARG A 76 -1.51 -10.03 1.15
N ALA A 77 -1.80 -9.04 0.30
CA ALA A 77 -2.39 -9.29 -1.02
C ALA A 77 -1.49 -10.17 -1.90
N LEU A 78 -0.16 -10.00 -1.86
CA LEU A 78 0.78 -10.90 -2.55
C LEU A 78 0.79 -12.31 -1.94
N LYS A 79 0.75 -12.42 -0.62
CA LYS A 79 0.69 -13.72 0.07
C LYS A 79 -0.60 -14.47 -0.25
N ASP A 80 -1.72 -13.77 -0.36
CA ASP A 80 -3.01 -14.39 -0.64
C ASP A 80 -3.16 -14.76 -2.14
N ALA A 81 -2.27 -14.26 -3.01
CA ALA A 81 -2.25 -14.52 -4.45
C ALA A 81 -1.40 -15.72 -4.88
N GLY A 82 -0.54 -16.23 -4.00
CA GLY A 82 0.32 -17.40 -4.21
C GLY A 82 -0.13 -18.59 -3.37
#